data_AF-A0A8H6BSK1-F1
#
_entry.id   AF-A0A8H6BSK1-F1
#
_cell.length_a   1.000
_cell.length_b   1.000
_cell.length_c   1.000
_cell.angle_alpha   90.00
_cell.angle_beta   90.00
_cell.angle_gamma   90.00
#
_symmetry.space_group_name_H-M   'P 1'
#
loop_
_entity.id
_entity.type
_entity.pdbx_description
1 polymer ?
#
loop_
_entity_poly.entity_id
_entity_poly.type
_entity_poly.pdbx_seq_one_letter_code
_entity_poly.pdbx_strand_id
1 'polypeptide(L)'
;MNISSVMFYELFVVLYSLHFHGSSLIEEEHQIWYFFTTATLLFLAITFFDTFKSLQNFISFGVLFACIRFMRSWNNSGQKYSSQYNIAYYLSHSNPNLMWGLIILTYFVLTLCIYIQGSLVPTFAFSFGKRLPDVKDPGGLISFIVVFVATSVSFSFKLLQYYIDGNTIPKWLNRFLLWIIESHHIDLSSATLEDNELKFQLQSVSIQLSKFTTIILLLLVISRVIIGKIRKIRYGTITDITNIMTIYLIHQTRQENIPIFLTNRIDQYILTVAMTVLCLQNLTFFCMGNTNSLATVDLSNAYNGVKAYNVFLVGLLTFVSNFAGPIFWSLSGLQLLYEPSLLNFNGPATTDLLHYTGLKKSILLVKSLISLFFYTVSAVNLVGSCINLRFHLFIWTVFSPKLLFFGSWILFVNVLIDLFWQ
;
A
#
# COMPACT_ATOMS: atom_id res chain seq x y z
N MET A 1 -22.37 -20.33 2.87
CA MET A 1 -22.28 -18.96 2.32
C MET A 1 -23.50 -18.21 2.84
N ASN A 2 -23.32 -17.11 3.56
CA ASN A 2 -24.44 -16.36 4.14
C ASN A 2 -25.19 -15.64 2.99
N ILE A 3 -26.44 -15.99 2.73
CA ILE A 3 -27.23 -15.44 1.60
C ILE A 3 -27.22 -13.91 1.63
N SER A 4 -27.26 -13.32 2.83
CA SER A 4 -27.18 -11.87 3.04
C SER A 4 -25.89 -11.24 2.49
N SER A 5 -24.74 -11.92 2.61
CA SER A 5 -23.45 -11.41 2.13
C SER A 5 -23.35 -11.40 0.60
N VAL A 6 -23.98 -12.37 -0.05
CA VAL A 6 -24.04 -12.46 -1.52
C VAL A 6 -24.95 -11.39 -2.08
N MET A 7 -26.16 -11.25 -1.51
CA MET A 7 -27.11 -10.21 -1.90
C MET A 7 -26.55 -8.80 -1.68
N PHE A 8 -25.84 -8.59 -0.56
CA PHE A 8 -25.17 -7.32 -0.30
C PHE A 8 -24.09 -7.02 -1.35
N TYR A 9 -23.30 -8.03 -1.73
CA TYR A 9 -22.30 -7.88 -2.77
C TYR A 9 -22.91 -7.61 -4.16
N GLU A 10 -23.94 -8.33 -4.55
CA GLU A 10 -24.63 -8.11 -5.82
C GLU A 10 -25.24 -6.70 -5.88
N LEU A 11 -25.89 -6.26 -4.81
CA LEU A 11 -26.42 -4.90 -4.68
C LEU A 11 -25.29 -3.87 -4.80
N PHE A 12 -24.16 -4.10 -4.13
CA PHE A 12 -22.98 -3.24 -4.22
C PHE A 12 -22.48 -3.11 -5.66
N VAL A 13 -22.33 -4.23 -6.38
CA VAL A 13 -21.86 -4.26 -7.77
C VAL A 13 -22.81 -3.48 -8.68
N VAL A 14 -24.13 -3.69 -8.51
CA VAL A 14 -25.15 -3.00 -9.31
C VAL A 14 -25.15 -1.50 -9.03
N LEU A 15 -25.19 -1.09 -7.76
CA LEU A 15 -25.20 0.33 -7.38
C LEU A 15 -23.93 1.05 -7.83
N TYR A 16 -22.77 0.41 -7.68
CA TYR A 16 -21.54 0.95 -8.23
C TYR A 16 -21.66 1.03 -9.76
N SER A 17 -22.04 -0.02 -10.48
CA SER A 17 -22.07 0.03 -11.94
C SER A 17 -23.03 1.10 -12.50
N LEU A 18 -24.16 1.36 -11.82
CA LEU A 18 -25.12 2.39 -12.22
C LEU A 18 -24.59 3.82 -12.08
N HIS A 19 -23.62 4.09 -11.20
CA HIS A 19 -23.11 5.44 -11.00
C HIS A 19 -22.42 6.00 -12.26
N PHE A 20 -21.90 5.13 -13.14
CA PHE A 20 -21.24 5.54 -14.38
C PHE A 20 -22.16 6.28 -15.35
N HIS A 21 -23.47 6.25 -15.17
CA HIS A 21 -24.40 7.01 -16.01
C HIS A 21 -24.51 8.49 -15.63
N GLY A 22 -23.92 8.91 -14.50
CA GLY A 22 -23.82 10.32 -14.10
C GLY A 22 -22.39 10.84 -14.26
N SER A 23 -22.17 11.79 -15.17
CA SER A 23 -20.86 12.43 -15.34
C SER A 23 -20.33 13.08 -14.06
N SER A 24 -21.22 13.76 -13.31
CA SER A 24 -20.90 14.32 -11.99
C SER A 24 -20.57 13.27 -10.92
N LEU A 25 -21.14 12.07 -11.03
CA LEU A 25 -20.86 10.96 -10.11
C LEU A 25 -19.49 10.34 -10.38
N ILE A 26 -19.03 10.33 -11.63
CA ILE A 26 -17.68 9.89 -12.00
C ILE A 26 -16.62 10.90 -11.52
N GLU A 27 -16.91 12.21 -11.59
CA GLU A 27 -16.04 13.25 -11.04
C GLU A 27 -15.87 13.10 -9.52
N GLU A 28 -16.97 12.82 -8.81
CA GLU A 28 -17.02 12.71 -7.35
C GLU A 28 -16.96 11.26 -6.85
N GLU A 29 -16.36 10.34 -7.62
CA GLU A 29 -16.33 8.91 -7.33
C GLU A 29 -15.68 8.59 -5.96
N HIS A 30 -14.76 9.44 -5.50
CA HIS A 30 -14.17 9.32 -4.17
C HIS A 30 -15.22 9.36 -3.04
N GLN A 31 -16.32 10.11 -3.19
CA GLN A 31 -17.43 10.12 -2.24
C GLN A 31 -18.19 8.80 -2.24
N ILE A 32 -18.35 8.21 -3.42
CA ILE A 32 -19.01 6.91 -3.62
C ILE A 32 -18.20 5.82 -2.91
N TRP A 33 -16.88 5.81 -3.07
CA TRP A 33 -16.01 4.85 -2.39
C TRP A 33 -15.96 5.02 -0.88
N TYR A 34 -16.03 6.26 -0.39
CA TYR A 34 -16.17 6.51 1.04
C TYR A 34 -17.50 5.93 1.59
N PHE A 35 -18.61 6.20 0.91
CA PHE A 35 -19.92 5.64 1.27
C PHE A 35 -19.90 4.12 1.25
N PHE A 36 -19.38 3.51 0.18
CA PHE A 36 -19.30 2.07 0.05
C PHE A 36 -18.39 1.41 1.08
N THR A 37 -17.25 2.02 1.43
CA THR A 37 -16.36 1.50 2.48
C THR A 37 -17.04 1.55 3.84
N THR A 38 -17.70 2.67 4.18
CA THR A 38 -18.42 2.78 5.46
C THR A 38 -19.63 1.84 5.54
N ALA A 39 -20.40 1.69 4.45
CA ALA A 39 -21.53 0.78 4.37
C ALA A 39 -21.10 -0.70 4.48
N THR A 40 -20.02 -1.09 3.81
CA THR A 40 -19.50 -2.47 3.88
C THR A 40 -19.01 -2.81 5.29
N LEU A 41 -18.32 -1.89 5.97
CA LEU A 41 -17.86 -2.12 7.33
C LEU A 41 -19.00 -2.15 8.34
N LEU A 42 -20.01 -1.29 8.17
CA LEU A 42 -21.21 -1.34 9.00
C LEU A 42 -21.96 -2.66 8.82
N PHE A 43 -22.09 -3.12 7.57
CA PHE A 43 -22.67 -4.42 7.26
C PHE A 43 -21.92 -5.54 7.98
N LEU A 44 -20.58 -5.56 7.90
CA LEU A 44 -19.76 -6.57 8.60
C LEU A 44 -19.89 -6.48 10.12
N ALA A 45 -19.89 -5.26 10.67
CA ALA A 45 -20.03 -5.00 12.10
C ALA A 45 -21.32 -5.60 12.67
N ILE A 46 -22.43 -5.43 11.95
CA ILE A 46 -23.76 -5.90 12.37
C ILE A 46 -23.91 -7.40 12.12
N THR A 47 -23.51 -7.89 10.95
CA THR A 47 -23.84 -9.26 10.52
C THR A 47 -22.88 -10.34 11.02
N PHE A 48 -21.61 -10.01 11.26
CA PHE A 48 -20.60 -11.00 11.64
C PHE A 48 -20.02 -10.78 13.03
N PHE A 49 -19.88 -9.53 13.46
CA PHE A 49 -19.21 -9.22 14.74
C PHE A 49 -20.15 -8.93 15.89
N ASP A 50 -21.47 -8.95 15.64
CA ASP A 50 -22.49 -8.65 16.65
C ASP A 50 -22.06 -7.43 17.49
N THR A 51 -21.63 -6.37 16.81
CA THR A 51 -20.80 -5.31 17.41
C THR A 51 -21.43 -4.69 18.66
N PHE A 52 -22.75 -4.66 18.74
CA PHE A 52 -23.50 -4.11 19.87
C PHE A 52 -23.60 -5.04 21.09
N LYS A 53 -23.18 -6.30 20.98
CA LYS A 53 -23.19 -7.28 22.09
C LYS A 53 -21.90 -7.28 22.91
N SER A 54 -20.77 -6.90 22.33
CA SER A 54 -19.46 -6.88 22.99
C SER A 54 -18.85 -5.49 22.98
N LEU A 55 -18.50 -4.96 24.16
CA LEU A 55 -17.84 -3.66 24.30
C LEU A 55 -16.51 -3.61 23.54
N GLN A 56 -15.76 -4.71 23.51
CA GLN A 56 -14.49 -4.79 22.80
C GLN A 56 -14.70 -4.67 21.28
N ASN A 57 -15.71 -5.33 20.73
CA ASN A 57 -16.03 -5.22 19.30
C ASN A 57 -16.53 -3.81 18.97
N PHE A 58 -17.37 -3.24 19.83
CA PHE A 58 -17.85 -1.86 19.69
C PHE A 58 -16.70 -0.85 19.63
N ILE A 59 -15.74 -0.94 20.56
CA ILE A 59 -14.56 -0.08 20.57
C ILE A 59 -13.71 -0.31 19.32
N SER A 60 -13.48 -1.57 18.93
CA SER A 60 -12.64 -1.91 17.76
C SER A 60 -13.23 -1.34 16.46
N PHE A 61 -14.54 -1.51 16.24
CA PHE A 61 -15.23 -0.91 15.09
C PHE A 61 -15.30 0.61 15.19
N GLY A 62 -15.45 1.18 16.39
CA GLY A 62 -15.39 2.63 16.62
C GLY A 62 -14.04 3.22 16.20
N VAL A 63 -12.94 2.58 16.59
CA VAL A 63 -11.59 2.95 16.16
C VAL A 63 -11.46 2.84 14.64
N LEU A 64 -11.97 1.76 14.04
CA LEU A 64 -11.90 1.54 12.60
C LEU A 64 -12.66 2.62 11.80
N PHE A 65 -13.85 3.03 12.25
CA PHE A 65 -14.58 4.16 11.66
C PHE A 65 -13.87 5.49 11.86
N ALA A 66 -13.21 5.70 13.01
CA ALA A 66 -12.40 6.88 13.25
C ALA A 66 -11.19 6.94 12.28
N CYS A 67 -10.52 5.81 12.04
CA CYS A 67 -9.44 5.70 11.06
C CYS A 67 -9.92 6.07 9.65
N ILE A 68 -11.09 5.60 9.22
CA ILE A 68 -11.63 5.92 7.89
C ILE A 68 -12.00 7.39 7.76
N ARG A 69 -12.53 7.99 8.83
CA ARG A 69 -12.76 9.45 8.87
C ARG A 69 -11.44 10.21 8.74
N PHE A 70 -10.41 9.77 9.45
CA PHE A 70 -9.10 10.38 9.40
C PHE A 70 -8.46 10.27 8.01
N MET A 71 -8.57 9.09 7.38
CA MET A 71 -8.13 8.85 6.00
C MET A 71 -8.84 9.76 5.00
N ARG A 72 -10.16 10.00 5.18
CA ARG A 72 -10.91 10.92 4.30
C ARG A 72 -10.39 12.35 4.37
N SER A 73 -9.97 12.82 5.55
CA SER A 73 -9.40 14.17 5.70
C SER A 73 -7.93 14.27 5.27
N TRP A 74 -7.31 13.15 4.90
CA TRP A 74 -5.87 13.10 4.62
C TRP A 74 -5.51 13.90 3.37
N ASN A 75 -6.25 13.67 2.27
CA ASN A 75 -6.15 14.42 1.03
C ASN A 75 -7.54 14.64 0.42
N ASN A 76 -7.71 15.72 -0.33
CA ASN A 76 -8.96 16.07 -0.99
C ASN A 76 -8.86 15.78 -2.49
N SER A 77 -9.66 14.83 -2.98
CA SER A 77 -9.55 14.32 -4.35
C SER A 77 -10.75 14.70 -5.22
N GLY A 78 -11.39 15.84 -4.90
CA GLY A 78 -12.52 16.39 -5.64
C GLY A 78 -12.16 17.66 -6.40
N GLN A 79 -12.72 17.82 -7.60
CA GLN A 79 -12.56 19.03 -8.40
C GLN A 79 -13.38 20.21 -7.86
N LYS A 80 -14.55 19.96 -7.24
CA LYS A 80 -15.46 21.01 -6.75
C LYS A 80 -15.10 21.54 -5.36
N TYR A 81 -14.42 20.74 -4.54
CA TYR A 81 -14.09 21.08 -3.15
C TYR A 81 -12.62 20.77 -2.82
N SER A 82 -11.68 21.45 -3.47
CA SER A 82 -10.27 21.43 -3.07
C SER A 82 -10.03 22.49 -1.98
N SER A 83 -10.04 22.10 -0.71
CA SER A 83 -9.63 23.00 0.38
C SER A 83 -8.13 22.88 0.67
N GLN A 84 -7.50 24.00 1.02
CA GLN A 84 -6.12 24.05 1.54
C GLN A 84 -6.01 23.49 2.98
N TYR A 85 -7.12 23.05 3.58
CA TYR A 85 -7.21 22.55 4.95
C TYR A 85 -7.21 21.02 5.01
N ASN A 86 -6.38 20.35 4.20
CA ASN A 86 -6.18 18.91 4.31
C ASN A 86 -4.95 18.60 5.19
N ILE A 87 -4.91 17.39 5.75
CA ILE A 87 -3.85 17.01 6.69
C ILE A 87 -2.49 16.97 5.98
N ALA A 88 -2.42 16.48 4.75
CA ALA A 88 -1.17 16.42 3.98
C ALA A 88 -0.54 17.81 3.74
N TYR A 89 -1.35 18.82 3.39
CA TYR A 89 -0.91 20.21 3.20
C TYR A 89 -0.48 20.84 4.52
N TYR A 90 -1.24 20.61 5.61
CA TYR A 90 -0.86 21.08 6.94
C TYR A 90 0.47 20.48 7.41
N LEU A 91 0.69 19.18 7.20
CA LEU A 91 1.93 18.49 7.57
C LEU A 91 3.14 18.99 6.77
N SER A 92 2.97 19.22 5.46
CA SER A 92 4.05 19.69 4.60
C SER A 92 4.40 21.18 4.80
N HIS A 93 3.40 22.06 4.95
CA HIS A 93 3.61 23.51 4.96
C HIS A 93 3.60 24.13 6.37
N SER A 94 2.72 23.65 7.26
CA SER A 94 2.55 24.26 8.59
C SER A 94 3.41 23.61 9.67
N ASN A 95 3.56 22.28 9.64
CA ASN A 95 4.32 21.54 10.66
C ASN A 95 5.20 20.39 10.11
N PRO A 96 6.31 20.71 9.41
CA PRO A 96 7.24 19.69 8.90
C PRO A 96 7.83 18.78 9.99
N ASN A 97 8.01 19.30 11.22
CA ASN A 97 8.50 18.51 12.35
C ASN A 97 7.57 17.34 12.69
N LEU A 98 6.26 17.60 12.68
CA LEU A 98 5.24 16.58 12.97
C LEU A 98 5.20 15.54 11.85
N MET A 99 5.28 15.99 10.58
CA MET A 99 5.34 15.11 9.42
C MET A 99 6.50 14.12 9.53
N TRP A 100 7.71 14.63 9.78
CA TRP A 100 8.90 13.79 9.92
C TRP A 100 8.87 12.89 11.15
N GLY A 101 8.27 13.35 12.26
CA GLY A 101 8.00 12.51 13.43
C GLY A 101 7.09 11.32 13.10
N LEU A 102 6.02 11.55 12.34
CA LEU A 102 5.11 10.50 11.87
C LEU A 102 5.79 9.55 10.88
N ILE A 103 6.63 10.06 9.98
CA ILE A 103 7.42 9.21 9.06
C ILE A 103 8.33 8.28 9.86
N ILE A 104 9.10 8.80 10.83
CA ILE A 104 9.96 7.97 11.68
C ILE A 104 9.13 6.93 12.43
N LEU A 105 7.98 7.34 13.00
CA LEU A 105 7.09 6.42 13.71
C LEU A 105 6.60 5.29 12.78
N THR A 106 6.22 5.59 11.54
CA THR A 106 5.78 4.57 10.59
C THR A 106 6.91 3.57 10.27
N TYR A 107 8.12 4.06 9.95
CA TYR A 107 9.29 3.19 9.73
C TYR A 107 9.63 2.34 10.96
N PHE A 108 9.50 2.90 12.16
CA PHE A 108 9.73 2.20 13.41
C PHE A 108 8.68 1.09 13.65
N VAL A 109 7.40 1.41 13.52
CA VAL A 109 6.30 0.43 13.68
C VAL A 109 6.44 -0.69 12.66
N LEU A 110 6.76 -0.38 11.41
CA LEU A 110 6.98 -1.40 10.38
C LEU A 110 8.18 -2.29 10.69
N THR A 111 9.30 -1.70 11.11
CA THR A 111 10.49 -2.44 11.56
C THR A 111 10.12 -3.42 12.67
N LEU A 112 9.31 -2.97 13.63
CA LEU A 112 8.84 -3.78 14.75
C LEU A 112 7.87 -4.88 14.29
N CYS A 113 6.93 -4.58 13.39
CA CYS A 113 6.06 -5.58 12.77
C CYS A 113 6.86 -6.66 12.03
N ILE A 114 7.86 -6.29 11.22
CA ILE A 114 8.70 -7.25 10.51
C ILE A 114 9.47 -8.13 11.49
N TYR A 115 9.97 -7.54 12.58
CA TYR A 115 10.76 -8.25 13.58
C TYR A 115 9.92 -9.18 14.47
N ILE A 116 8.75 -8.74 14.93
CA ILE A 116 7.91 -9.46 15.90
C ILE A 116 6.88 -10.36 15.21
N GLN A 117 6.22 -9.85 14.16
CA GLN A 117 5.12 -10.54 13.49
C GLN A 117 5.62 -11.47 12.38
N GLY A 118 6.73 -11.13 11.73
CA GLY A 118 7.33 -11.92 10.65
C GLY A 118 8.07 -13.17 11.15
N SER A 119 8.41 -14.06 10.23
CA SER A 119 9.22 -15.26 10.51
C SER A 119 10.70 -15.07 10.14
N LEU A 120 11.14 -13.81 10.01
CA LEU A 120 12.49 -13.45 9.60
C LEU A 120 13.52 -13.87 10.66
N VAL A 121 13.21 -13.72 11.95
CA VAL A 121 14.04 -14.19 13.09
C VAL A 121 14.31 -15.70 13.02
N PRO A 122 13.29 -16.60 12.99
CA PRO A 122 13.52 -18.04 12.88
C PRO A 122 14.13 -18.46 11.53
N THR A 123 14.06 -17.62 10.50
CA THR A 123 14.72 -17.89 9.21
C THR A 123 16.25 -17.79 9.34
N PHE A 124 16.75 -16.79 10.06
CA PHE A 124 18.20 -16.58 10.28
C PHE A 124 18.73 -17.24 11.55
N ALA A 125 17.87 -17.89 12.35
CA ALA A 125 18.29 -18.65 13.52
C ALA A 125 19.30 -19.76 13.14
N PHE A 126 20.40 -19.82 13.90
CA PHE A 126 21.41 -20.86 13.77
C PHE A 126 21.02 -22.16 14.50
N SER A 127 20.06 -22.07 15.43
CA SER A 127 19.50 -23.23 16.11
C SER A 127 18.64 -24.07 15.16
N PHE A 128 19.01 -25.34 14.98
CA PHE A 128 18.20 -26.32 14.26
C PHE A 128 17.23 -27.01 15.23
N GLY A 129 15.95 -26.63 15.22
CA GLY A 129 14.90 -27.32 15.99
C GLY A 129 13.63 -26.50 16.23
N LYS A 130 12.55 -27.16 16.69
CA LYS A 130 11.26 -26.55 17.08
C LYS A 130 11.32 -25.79 18.42
N ARG A 131 12.39 -25.04 18.70
CA ARG A 131 12.43 -24.15 19.86
C ARG A 131 12.13 -22.73 19.39
N LEU A 132 11.32 -22.00 20.18
CA LEU A 132 11.16 -20.56 19.99
C LEU A 132 12.57 -19.92 20.00
N PRO A 133 12.84 -19.00 19.06
CA PRO A 133 14.13 -18.33 19.02
C PRO A 133 14.35 -17.61 20.35
N ASP A 134 15.39 -18.02 21.07
CA ASP A 134 15.79 -17.37 22.31
C ASP A 134 16.41 -16.00 21.94
N VAL A 135 16.29 -15.00 22.81
CA VAL A 135 16.87 -13.66 22.60
C VAL A 135 18.40 -13.73 22.42
N LYS A 136 19.00 -14.84 22.86
CA LYS A 136 20.42 -15.17 22.74
C LYS A 136 20.82 -15.79 21.40
N ASP A 137 19.88 -16.11 20.52
CA ASP A 137 20.21 -16.66 19.20
C ASP A 137 20.83 -15.56 18.31
N PRO A 138 22.03 -15.79 17.75
CA PRO A 138 22.70 -14.80 16.89
C PRO A 138 21.88 -14.48 15.62
N GLY A 139 20.96 -15.37 15.22
CA GLY A 139 20.04 -15.14 14.10
C GLY A 139 19.03 -14.03 14.34
N GLY A 140 18.59 -13.84 15.59
CA GLY A 140 17.73 -12.71 15.96
C GLY A 140 18.45 -11.37 15.76
N LEU A 141 19.70 -11.29 16.21
CA LEU A 141 20.53 -10.10 16.04
C LEU A 141 20.81 -9.80 14.55
N ILE A 142 21.11 -10.82 13.73
CA ILE A 142 21.28 -10.65 12.28
C ILE A 142 19.98 -10.16 11.64
N SER A 143 18.84 -10.76 11.97
CA SER A 143 17.55 -10.33 11.42
C SER A 143 17.21 -8.88 11.80
N PHE A 144 17.50 -8.48 13.05
CA PHE A 144 17.33 -7.10 13.50
C PHE A 144 18.23 -6.14 12.72
N ILE A 145 19.53 -6.46 12.58
CA ILE A 145 20.48 -5.62 11.82
C ILE A 145 20.02 -5.47 10.37
N VAL A 146 19.63 -6.56 9.72
CA VAL A 146 19.23 -6.52 8.31
C VAL A 146 17.96 -5.69 8.11
N VAL A 147 16.95 -5.85 8.96
CA VAL A 147 15.72 -5.05 8.88
C VAL A 147 16.01 -3.58 9.20
N PHE A 148 16.80 -3.30 10.25
CA PHE A 148 17.18 -1.94 10.64
C PHE A 148 18.01 -1.23 9.55
N VAL A 149 18.95 -1.93 8.91
CA VAL A 149 19.72 -1.39 7.80
C VAL A 149 18.80 -1.12 6.61
N ALA A 150 17.92 -2.05 6.24
CA ALA A 150 16.99 -1.84 5.14
C ALA A 150 16.05 -0.63 5.38
N THR A 151 15.52 -0.49 6.59
CA THR A 151 14.62 0.64 6.92
C THR A 151 15.37 1.97 7.05
N SER A 152 16.58 1.98 7.60
CA SER A 152 17.40 3.20 7.69
C SER A 152 17.87 3.70 6.33
N VAL A 153 18.25 2.82 5.40
CA VAL A 153 18.61 3.21 4.03
C VAL A 153 17.38 3.76 3.28
N SER A 154 16.21 3.13 3.43
CA SER A 154 14.97 3.64 2.82
C SER A 154 14.57 5.01 3.39
N PHE A 155 14.70 5.20 4.70
CA PHE A 155 14.47 6.48 5.35
C PHE A 155 15.43 7.58 4.82
N SER A 156 16.72 7.24 4.70
CA SER A 156 17.76 8.15 4.21
C SER A 156 17.47 8.59 2.76
N PHE A 157 17.04 7.67 1.90
CA PHE A 157 16.61 7.98 0.55
C PHE A 157 15.42 8.97 0.54
N LYS A 158 14.40 8.75 1.37
CA LYS A 158 13.24 9.65 1.43
C LYS A 158 13.59 11.05 1.93
N LEU A 159 14.48 11.15 2.93
CA LEU A 159 14.98 12.43 3.42
C LEU A 159 15.72 13.19 2.32
N LEU A 160 16.57 12.51 1.56
CA LEU A 160 17.31 13.11 0.45
C LEU A 160 16.37 13.54 -0.69
N GLN A 161 15.38 12.72 -1.05
CA GLN A 161 14.40 13.06 -2.08
C GLN A 161 13.62 14.32 -1.71
N TYR A 162 13.16 14.42 -0.46
CA TYR A 162 12.43 15.61 0.01
C TYR A 162 13.27 16.89 -0.08
N TYR A 163 14.57 16.79 0.18
CA TYR A 163 15.51 17.90 0.00
C TYR A 163 15.69 18.28 -1.48
N ILE A 164 15.88 17.27 -2.35
CA ILE A 164 16.05 17.46 -3.80
C ILE A 164 14.82 18.13 -4.42
N ASP A 165 13.63 17.78 -3.94
CA ASP A 165 12.36 18.37 -4.35
C ASP A 165 12.23 19.87 -3.94
N GLY A 166 13.24 20.43 -3.25
CA GLY A 166 13.34 21.85 -2.91
C GLY A 166 12.69 22.23 -1.57
N ASN A 167 12.31 21.24 -0.76
CA ASN A 167 11.60 21.50 0.49
C ASN A 167 12.58 21.74 1.66
N THR A 168 12.14 22.54 2.62
CA THR A 168 12.95 22.83 3.82
C THR A 168 12.84 21.69 4.83
N ILE A 169 13.99 21.19 5.29
CA ILE A 169 14.07 20.09 6.26
C ILE A 169 14.18 20.65 7.68
N PRO A 170 13.55 20.02 8.69
CA PRO A 170 13.76 20.34 10.09
C PRO A 170 15.23 20.43 10.52
N LYS A 171 15.57 21.43 11.34
CA LYS A 171 16.95 21.67 11.80
C LYS A 171 17.60 20.45 12.47
N TRP A 172 16.84 19.62 13.18
CA TRP A 172 17.34 18.43 13.85
C TRP A 172 17.66 17.28 12.86
N LEU A 173 16.91 17.18 11.75
CA LEU A 173 17.21 16.23 10.67
C LEU A 173 18.37 16.69 9.78
N ASN A 174 18.64 17.99 9.74
CA ASN A 174 19.70 18.55 8.90
C ASN A 174 21.08 17.95 9.22
N ARG A 175 21.36 17.64 10.50
CA ARG A 175 22.61 16.95 10.88
C ARG A 175 22.72 15.55 10.27
N PHE A 176 21.61 14.82 10.22
CA PHE A 176 21.57 13.49 9.63
C PHE A 176 21.67 13.56 8.10
N LEU A 177 21.03 14.55 7.47
CA LEU A 177 21.18 14.82 6.05
C LEU A 177 22.65 15.14 5.69
N LEU A 178 23.30 16.02 6.43
CA LEU A 178 24.71 16.37 6.22
C LEU A 178 25.62 15.14 6.36
N TRP A 179 25.37 14.28 7.35
CA TRP A 179 26.09 13.02 7.49
C TRP A 179 25.90 12.10 6.28
N ILE A 180 24.68 11.99 5.73
CA ILE A 180 24.44 11.22 4.50
C ILE A 180 25.25 11.81 3.34
N ILE A 181 25.21 13.12 3.14
CA ILE A 181 25.85 13.79 2.00
C ILE A 181 27.39 13.68 2.10
N GLU A 182 27.95 13.86 3.30
CA GLU A 182 29.37 13.70 3.59
C GLU A 182 29.85 12.25 3.42
N SER A 183 29.02 11.27 3.81
CA SER A 183 29.32 9.83 3.63
C SER A 183 29.42 9.41 2.16
N HIS A 184 28.84 10.21 1.25
CA HIS A 184 28.90 10.01 -0.19
C HIS A 184 29.92 10.93 -0.89
N HIS A 185 30.81 11.59 -0.13
CA HIS A 185 31.89 12.46 -0.62
C HIS A 185 31.42 13.66 -1.46
N ILE A 186 30.32 14.31 -1.06
CA ILE A 186 29.86 15.56 -1.68
C ILE A 186 30.11 16.71 -0.70
N ASP A 187 30.99 17.64 -1.06
CA ASP A 187 31.31 18.81 -0.24
C ASP A 187 30.29 19.95 -0.45
N LEU A 188 29.54 20.28 0.60
CA LEU A 188 28.50 21.32 0.63
C LEU A 188 29.03 22.74 0.91
N SER A 189 30.34 22.93 0.95
CA SER A 189 30.95 24.18 1.45
C SER A 189 30.85 25.38 0.49
N SER A 190 30.34 25.22 -0.74
CA SER A 190 30.38 26.29 -1.74
C SER A 190 29.25 26.38 -2.77
N ALA A 191 28.08 25.76 -2.56
CA ALA A 191 27.02 25.83 -3.58
C ALA A 191 25.61 26.02 -2.99
N THR A 192 24.96 27.09 -3.44
CA THR A 192 23.55 27.41 -3.23
C THR A 192 22.65 26.43 -3.99
N LEU A 193 21.46 26.14 -3.45
CA LEU A 193 20.42 25.23 -3.99
C LEU A 193 19.95 25.50 -5.44
N GLU A 194 20.45 26.56 -6.09
CA GLU A 194 20.18 26.91 -7.49
C GLU A 194 21.17 26.28 -8.48
N ASP A 195 22.31 25.75 -8.01
CA ASP A 195 23.29 25.10 -8.89
C ASP A 195 22.83 23.72 -9.35
N ASN A 196 22.55 23.61 -10.65
CA ASN A 196 22.12 22.36 -11.29
C ASN A 196 23.12 21.21 -11.07
N GLU A 197 24.41 21.52 -10.89
CA GLU A 197 25.47 20.54 -10.68
C GLU A 197 25.36 19.81 -9.33
N LEU A 198 25.01 20.54 -8.26
CA LEU A 198 24.78 19.97 -6.93
C LEU A 198 23.49 19.12 -6.89
N LYS A 199 22.45 19.52 -7.63
CA LYS A 199 21.25 18.69 -7.84
C LYS A 199 21.57 17.38 -8.54
N PHE A 200 22.42 17.38 -9.58
CA PHE A 200 22.83 16.15 -10.25
C PHE A 200 23.67 15.24 -9.33
N GLN A 201 24.54 15.79 -8.49
CA GLN A 201 25.31 15.02 -7.52
C GLN A 201 24.43 14.40 -6.43
N LEU A 202 23.49 15.16 -5.85
CA LEU A 202 22.52 14.64 -4.86
C LEU A 202 21.59 13.59 -5.47
N GLN A 203 21.14 13.79 -6.71
CA GLN A 203 20.35 12.80 -7.44
C GLN A 203 21.15 11.52 -7.68
N SER A 204 22.46 11.62 -7.92
CA SER A 204 23.33 10.44 -8.11
C SER A 204 23.43 9.59 -6.84
N VAL A 205 23.45 10.22 -5.66
CA VAL A 205 23.47 9.56 -4.34
C VAL A 205 22.12 8.91 -4.04
N SER A 206 21.01 9.61 -4.29
CA SER A 206 19.65 9.07 -4.20
C SER A 206 19.49 7.80 -5.05
N ILE A 207 20.03 7.81 -6.27
CA ILE A 207 20.02 6.66 -7.18
C ILE A 207 20.87 5.49 -6.65
N GLN A 208 22.03 5.76 -6.05
CA GLN A 208 22.87 4.72 -5.45
C GLN A 208 22.17 4.06 -4.25
N LEU A 209 21.61 4.87 -3.34
CA LEU A 209 20.88 4.39 -2.16
C LEU A 209 19.67 3.54 -2.56
N SER A 210 18.88 3.98 -3.56
CA SER A 210 17.73 3.21 -4.06
C SER A 210 18.15 1.91 -4.76
N LYS A 211 19.26 1.90 -5.52
CA LYS A 211 19.79 0.65 -6.09
C LYS A 211 20.24 -0.32 -5.01
N PHE A 212 20.84 0.16 -3.93
CA PHE A 212 21.22 -0.68 -2.80
C PHE A 212 19.99 -1.26 -2.09
N THR A 213 18.95 -0.47 -1.79
CA THR A 213 17.73 -1.00 -1.15
C THR A 213 17.05 -2.06 -2.01
N THR A 214 16.91 -1.82 -3.31
CA THR A 214 16.27 -2.78 -4.23
C THR A 214 17.06 -4.08 -4.36
N ILE A 215 18.39 -4.01 -4.46
CA ILE A 215 19.25 -5.21 -4.49
C ILE A 215 19.18 -5.97 -3.17
N ILE A 216 19.21 -5.29 -2.02
CA ILE A 216 19.13 -5.93 -0.69
C ILE A 216 17.77 -6.61 -0.50
N LEU A 217 16.67 -5.95 -0.86
CA LEU A 217 15.33 -6.52 -0.76
C LEU A 217 15.15 -7.71 -1.71
N LEU A 218 15.68 -7.63 -2.93
CA LEU A 218 15.67 -8.74 -3.89
C LEU A 218 16.48 -9.93 -3.38
N LEU A 219 17.68 -9.69 -2.84
CA LEU A 219 18.51 -10.71 -2.21
C LEU A 219 17.84 -11.33 -0.98
N LEU A 220 17.08 -10.54 -0.21
CA LEU A 220 16.28 -11.03 0.91
C LEU A 220 15.14 -11.95 0.46
N VAL A 221 14.42 -11.60 -0.61
CA VAL A 221 13.39 -12.47 -1.19
C VAL A 221 14.01 -13.77 -1.73
N ILE A 222 15.08 -13.66 -2.51
CA ILE A 222 15.76 -14.81 -3.13
C ILE A 222 16.34 -15.73 -2.04
N SER A 223 17.05 -15.17 -1.05
CA SER A 223 17.60 -15.94 0.06
C SER A 223 16.49 -16.58 0.90
N ARG A 224 15.37 -15.89 1.15
CA ARG A 224 14.23 -16.46 1.87
C ARG A 224 13.61 -17.65 1.12
N VAL A 225 13.44 -17.55 -0.19
CA VAL A 225 12.87 -18.61 -1.03
C VAL A 225 13.81 -19.82 -1.13
N ILE A 226 15.12 -19.59 -1.31
CA ILE A 226 16.13 -20.66 -1.43
C ILE A 226 16.34 -21.35 -0.09
N ILE A 227 16.60 -20.59 0.99
CA ILE A 227 16.86 -21.14 2.32
C ILE A 227 15.59 -21.76 2.91
N GLY A 228 14.41 -21.18 2.65
CA GLY A 228 13.12 -21.76 3.02
C GLY A 228 12.87 -23.13 2.38
N LYS A 229 13.22 -23.28 1.09
CA LYS A 229 13.17 -24.59 0.40
C LYS A 229 14.17 -25.59 0.98
N ILE A 230 15.40 -25.17 1.24
CA ILE A 230 16.46 -26.04 1.81
C ILE A 230 16.07 -26.53 3.22
N ARG A 231 15.52 -25.64 4.06
CA ARG A 231 15.12 -25.95 5.44
C ARG A 231 13.71 -26.52 5.59
N LYS A 232 12.96 -26.70 4.50
CA LYS A 232 11.55 -27.15 4.48
C LYS A 232 10.60 -26.34 5.38
N ILE A 233 10.90 -25.06 5.59
CA ILE A 233 10.06 -24.15 6.39
C ILE A 233 8.98 -23.59 5.47
N ARG A 234 7.71 -23.99 5.69
CA ARG A 234 6.58 -23.60 4.84
C ARG A 234 5.78 -22.42 5.39
N TYR A 235 5.73 -22.25 6.70
CA TYR A 235 4.99 -21.17 7.37
C TYR A 235 5.73 -19.82 7.27
N GLY A 236 4.99 -18.70 7.22
CA GLY A 236 5.55 -17.34 7.26
C GLY A 236 6.22 -16.85 5.98
N THR A 237 6.35 -17.72 4.96
CA THR A 237 6.99 -17.37 3.69
C THR A 237 6.21 -16.30 2.93
N ILE A 238 4.89 -16.39 2.96
CA ILE A 238 4.02 -15.39 2.35
C ILE A 238 4.09 -14.11 3.17
N THR A 239 3.95 -14.15 4.49
CA THR A 239 4.12 -12.94 5.34
C THR A 239 5.45 -12.25 5.12
N ASP A 240 6.55 -12.99 5.06
CA ASP A 240 7.89 -12.41 4.88
C ASP A 240 8.02 -11.77 3.50
N ILE A 241 7.54 -12.43 2.45
CA ILE A 241 7.52 -11.84 1.09
C ILE A 241 6.63 -10.60 1.09
N THR A 242 5.42 -10.68 1.65
CA THR A 242 4.48 -9.56 1.73
C THR A 242 5.13 -8.40 2.48
N ASN A 243 5.75 -8.63 3.64
CA ASN A 243 6.42 -7.61 4.44
C ASN A 243 7.64 -7.00 3.73
N ILE A 244 8.49 -7.83 3.10
CA ILE A 244 9.63 -7.36 2.30
C ILE A 244 9.14 -6.54 1.10
N MET A 245 8.04 -6.96 0.47
CA MET A 245 7.39 -6.20 -0.60
C MET A 245 6.72 -4.93 -0.08
N THR A 246 6.15 -4.92 1.13
CA THR A 246 5.57 -3.72 1.76
C THR A 246 6.67 -2.69 2.03
N ILE A 247 7.87 -3.11 2.46
CA ILE A 247 9.03 -2.21 2.59
C ILE A 247 9.40 -1.61 1.22
N TYR A 248 9.42 -2.44 0.18
CA TYR A 248 9.67 -1.96 -1.19
C TYR A 248 8.60 -0.98 -1.67
N LEU A 249 7.32 -1.25 -1.38
CA LEU A 249 6.21 -0.38 -1.77
C LEU A 249 6.24 0.95 -1.02
N ILE A 250 6.61 0.94 0.27
CA ILE A 250 6.80 2.17 1.07
C ILE A 250 8.01 2.96 0.57
N HIS A 251 9.05 2.28 0.11
CA HIS A 251 10.17 2.93 -0.57
C HIS A 251 9.72 3.67 -1.85
N GLN A 252 8.67 3.17 -2.53
CA GLN A 252 8.13 3.78 -3.75
C GLN A 252 7.02 4.82 -3.50
N THR A 253 6.42 4.88 -2.31
CA THR A 253 5.30 5.80 -2.03
C THR A 253 5.77 7.23 -1.70
N ARG A 254 4.96 8.23 -2.07
CA ARG A 254 5.15 9.62 -1.59
C ARG A 254 5.11 9.67 -0.07
N GLN A 255 5.97 10.49 0.53
CA GLN A 255 6.14 10.61 1.98
C GLN A 255 4.84 10.97 2.73
N GLU A 256 3.94 11.74 2.11
CA GLU A 256 2.65 12.09 2.73
C GLU A 256 1.72 10.88 2.86
N ASN A 257 1.91 9.83 2.04
CA ASN A 257 1.00 8.70 1.91
C ASN A 257 1.46 7.45 2.71
N ILE A 258 2.62 7.51 3.36
CA ILE A 258 3.19 6.41 4.14
C ILE A 258 2.33 6.00 5.37
N PRO A 259 1.65 6.89 6.11
CA PRO A 259 0.90 6.50 7.30
C PRO A 259 -0.35 5.63 7.06
N ILE A 260 -0.79 5.48 5.80
CA ILE A 260 -2.01 4.74 5.43
C ILE A 260 -1.87 3.21 5.60
N PHE A 261 -0.65 2.69 5.74
CA PHE A 261 -0.32 1.26 5.78
C PHE A 261 -0.73 0.54 7.11
N LEU A 262 -1.56 1.14 7.98
CA LEU A 262 -1.68 0.78 9.40
C LEU A 262 -3.06 0.25 9.85
N THR A 263 -3.78 -0.60 9.07
CA THR A 263 -5.15 -1.04 9.46
C THR A 263 -5.44 -2.55 9.27
N ASN A 264 -6.17 -3.16 10.24
CA ASN A 264 -6.45 -4.61 10.40
C ASN A 264 -7.96 -4.98 10.30
N ARG A 265 -8.29 -6.27 10.04
CA ARG A 265 -9.66 -6.83 9.77
C ARG A 265 -10.23 -7.79 10.83
N ILE A 266 -11.47 -8.29 10.56
CA ILE A 266 -12.06 -9.57 11.03
C ILE A 266 -13.03 -10.16 9.95
N ASP A 267 -13.47 -11.42 10.10
CA ASP A 267 -13.92 -12.36 9.06
C ASP A 267 -15.38 -12.89 9.02
N GLN A 268 -15.85 -13.20 7.79
CA GLN A 268 -16.42 -14.48 7.35
C GLN A 268 -16.09 -14.71 5.85
N TYR A 269 -15.10 -15.54 5.52
CA TYR A 269 -13.73 -15.04 5.33
C TYR A 269 -13.52 -14.48 3.91
N ILE A 270 -13.70 -15.28 2.85
CA ILE A 270 -13.16 -14.93 1.51
C ILE A 270 -13.94 -13.79 0.84
N LEU A 271 -15.28 -13.85 0.85
CA LEU A 271 -16.12 -12.82 0.23
C LEU A 271 -16.04 -11.50 1.01
N THR A 272 -16.11 -11.55 2.34
CA THR A 272 -16.01 -10.35 3.19
C THR A 272 -14.62 -9.71 3.09
N VAL A 273 -13.58 -10.54 3.01
CA VAL A 273 -12.21 -10.07 2.76
C VAL A 273 -12.08 -9.46 1.38
N ALA A 274 -12.55 -10.14 0.32
CA ALA A 274 -12.46 -9.61 -1.04
C ALA A 274 -13.18 -8.26 -1.15
N MET A 275 -14.34 -8.14 -0.49
CA MET A 275 -15.11 -6.90 -0.44
C MET A 275 -14.45 -5.76 0.32
N THR A 276 -13.92 -6.04 1.51
CA THR A 276 -13.21 -5.03 2.30
C THR A 276 -11.95 -4.56 1.59
N VAL A 277 -11.20 -5.48 0.99
CA VAL A 277 -10.01 -5.18 0.20
C VAL A 277 -10.38 -4.32 -1.01
N LEU A 278 -11.43 -4.69 -1.76
CA LEU A 278 -11.87 -3.93 -2.92
C LEU A 278 -12.28 -2.49 -2.55
N CYS A 279 -12.98 -2.30 -1.44
CA CYS A 279 -13.33 -0.97 -0.94
C CYS A 279 -12.09 -0.17 -0.53
N LEU A 280 -11.18 -0.78 0.23
CA LEU A 280 -9.98 -0.11 0.74
C LEU A 280 -8.96 0.20 -0.35
N GLN A 281 -8.85 -0.64 -1.37
CA GLN A 281 -8.03 -0.37 -2.57
C GLN A 281 -8.48 0.92 -3.25
N ASN A 282 -9.78 1.01 -3.58
CA ASN A 282 -10.31 2.18 -4.26
C ASN A 282 -10.33 3.41 -3.35
N LEU A 283 -10.68 3.26 -2.06
CA LEU A 283 -10.64 4.36 -1.09
C LEU A 283 -9.23 4.95 -0.96
N THR A 284 -8.21 4.10 -0.80
CA THR A 284 -6.82 4.58 -0.64
C THR A 284 -6.26 5.20 -1.90
N PHE A 285 -6.65 4.74 -3.09
CA PHE A 285 -6.29 5.40 -4.34
C PHE A 285 -6.69 6.87 -4.32
N PHE A 286 -7.93 7.17 -3.93
CA PHE A 286 -8.39 8.55 -3.80
C PHE A 286 -7.77 9.26 -2.59
N CYS A 287 -7.69 8.65 -1.41
CA CYS A 287 -7.07 9.28 -0.23
C CYS A 287 -5.59 9.64 -0.41
N MET A 288 -4.89 9.00 -1.35
CA MET A 288 -3.50 9.35 -1.72
C MET A 288 -3.39 10.58 -2.62
N GLY A 289 -4.51 11.19 -3.02
CA GLY A 289 -4.56 12.40 -3.85
C GLY A 289 -4.79 12.16 -5.34
N ASN A 290 -4.96 10.90 -5.76
CA ASN A 290 -5.27 10.60 -7.16
C ASN A 290 -6.73 10.89 -7.47
N THR A 291 -7.00 11.26 -8.72
CA THR A 291 -8.35 11.43 -9.25
C THR A 291 -8.52 10.64 -10.55
N ASN A 292 -9.72 10.64 -11.11
CA ASN A 292 -9.95 10.07 -12.44
C ASN A 292 -9.38 10.94 -13.58
N SER A 293 -8.72 12.06 -13.30
CA SER A 293 -8.09 12.93 -14.29
C SER A 293 -6.65 12.52 -14.58
N LEU A 294 -6.27 12.52 -15.87
CA LEU A 294 -4.89 12.26 -16.30
C LEU A 294 -3.88 13.27 -15.73
N ALA A 295 -4.33 14.49 -15.39
CA ALA A 295 -3.48 15.51 -14.79
C ALA A 295 -2.98 15.14 -13.38
N THR A 296 -3.63 14.17 -12.72
CA THR A 296 -3.23 13.72 -11.38
C THR A 296 -2.22 12.58 -11.39
N VAL A 297 -1.84 12.07 -12.56
CA VAL A 297 -0.78 11.07 -12.67
C VAL A 297 0.55 11.72 -12.34
N ASP A 298 1.14 11.28 -11.23
CA ASP A 298 2.43 11.78 -10.78
C ASP A 298 3.60 11.04 -11.44
N LEU A 299 4.53 11.79 -12.04
CA LEU A 299 5.77 11.28 -12.60
C LEU A 299 7.00 11.55 -11.72
N SER A 300 6.89 12.34 -10.64
CA SER A 300 8.08 12.70 -9.84
C SER A 300 8.75 11.47 -9.23
N ASN A 301 7.96 10.47 -8.84
CA ASN A 301 8.45 9.21 -8.29
C ASN A 301 8.80 8.15 -9.34
N ALA A 302 8.53 8.38 -10.62
CA ALA A 302 8.77 7.41 -11.69
C ALA A 302 10.26 7.25 -12.04
N TYR A 303 11.11 8.16 -11.54
CA TYR A 303 12.56 8.18 -11.77
C TYR A 303 13.36 7.72 -10.55
N ASN A 304 12.71 7.23 -9.50
CA ASN A 304 13.36 6.68 -8.32
C ASN A 304 14.27 5.50 -8.73
N GLY A 305 15.60 5.70 -8.66
CA GLY A 305 16.61 4.70 -9.03
C GLY A 305 16.98 4.65 -10.52
N VAL A 306 16.47 5.57 -11.35
CA VAL A 306 16.66 5.57 -12.82
C VAL A 306 17.43 6.82 -13.27
N LYS A 307 18.59 6.64 -13.93
CA LYS A 307 19.43 7.75 -14.41
C LYS A 307 19.00 8.32 -15.77
N ALA A 308 18.44 7.48 -16.64
CA ALA A 308 18.09 7.84 -18.00
C ALA A 308 16.70 7.30 -18.34
N TYR A 309 15.95 8.03 -19.17
CA TYR A 309 14.60 7.64 -19.53
C TYR A 309 14.58 6.26 -20.19
N ASN A 310 13.84 5.34 -19.57
CA ASN A 310 13.49 4.04 -20.13
C ASN A 310 11.98 3.88 -20.02
N VAL A 311 11.30 3.81 -21.16
CA VAL A 311 9.82 3.78 -21.25
C VAL A 311 9.22 2.70 -20.34
N PHE A 312 9.80 1.51 -20.35
CA PHE A 312 9.27 0.37 -19.59
C PHE A 312 9.49 0.53 -18.09
N LEU A 313 10.71 0.92 -17.68
CA LEU A 313 11.05 1.05 -16.26
C LEU A 313 10.34 2.25 -15.62
N VAL A 314 10.35 3.39 -16.30
CA VAL A 314 9.64 4.61 -15.85
C VAL A 314 8.14 4.34 -15.85
N GLY A 315 7.58 3.69 -16.87
CA GLY A 315 6.16 3.32 -16.90
C GLY A 315 5.74 2.41 -15.74
N LEU A 316 6.55 1.40 -15.41
CA LEU A 316 6.31 0.53 -14.25
C LEU A 316 6.38 1.31 -12.93
N LEU A 317 7.38 2.17 -12.76
CA LEU A 317 7.53 2.97 -11.54
C LEU A 317 6.42 4.01 -11.39
N THR A 318 5.96 4.63 -12.49
CA THR A 318 4.76 5.48 -12.51
C THR A 318 3.53 4.69 -12.05
N PHE A 319 3.36 3.45 -12.54
CA PHE A 319 2.24 2.62 -12.09
C PHE A 319 2.33 2.30 -10.59
N VAL A 320 3.49 1.83 -10.12
CA VAL A 320 3.68 1.46 -8.70
C VAL A 320 3.50 2.68 -7.78
N SER A 321 3.98 3.86 -8.18
CA SER A 321 3.85 5.08 -7.36
C SER A 321 2.39 5.57 -7.26
N ASN A 322 1.67 5.60 -8.37
CA ASN A 322 0.29 6.09 -8.41
C ASN A 322 -0.71 5.08 -7.81
N PHE A 323 -0.43 3.78 -7.89
CA PHE A 323 -1.30 2.71 -7.38
C PHE A 323 -0.82 2.09 -6.06
N ALA A 324 0.07 2.73 -5.33
CA ALA A 324 0.67 2.14 -4.13
C ALA A 324 -0.35 1.70 -3.05
N GLY A 325 -1.39 2.51 -2.81
CA GLY A 325 -2.49 2.16 -1.89
C GLY A 325 -3.25 0.89 -2.30
N PRO A 326 -3.77 0.82 -3.54
CA PRO A 326 -4.34 -0.41 -4.10
C PRO A 326 -3.44 -1.63 -4.01
N ILE A 327 -2.15 -1.49 -4.32
CA ILE A 327 -1.18 -2.58 -4.26
C ILE A 327 -1.01 -3.07 -2.82
N PHE A 328 -0.86 -2.14 -1.85
CA PHE A 328 -0.80 -2.47 -0.44
C PHE A 328 -2.01 -3.29 0.02
N TRP A 329 -3.21 -2.83 -0.31
CA TRP A 329 -4.43 -3.54 0.11
C TRP A 329 -4.63 -4.88 -0.60
N SER A 330 -4.14 -5.05 -1.83
CA SER A 330 -4.08 -6.38 -2.48
C SER A 330 -3.17 -7.35 -1.72
N LEU A 331 -2.01 -6.87 -1.24
CA LEU A 331 -1.05 -7.68 -0.49
C LEU A 331 -1.52 -7.99 0.93
N SER A 332 -1.97 -6.98 1.68
CA SER A 332 -2.64 -7.15 2.97
C SER A 332 -3.85 -8.08 2.81
N GLY A 333 -4.58 -7.92 1.69
CA GLY A 333 -5.44 -8.89 1.01
C GLY A 333 -5.18 -10.34 1.37
N LEU A 334 -4.02 -10.81 0.89
CA LEU A 334 -3.54 -12.17 1.02
C LEU A 334 -3.16 -12.51 2.46
N GLN A 335 -2.57 -11.56 3.19
CA GLN A 335 -2.15 -11.79 4.58
C GLN A 335 -3.33 -12.20 5.46
N LEU A 336 -4.44 -11.44 5.45
CA LEU A 336 -5.58 -11.84 6.28
C LEU A 336 -6.47 -12.93 5.65
N LEU A 337 -6.17 -13.43 4.45
CA LEU A 337 -6.76 -14.69 3.96
C LEU A 337 -5.99 -15.90 4.48
N TYR A 338 -4.67 -15.86 4.45
CA TYR A 338 -3.85 -17.05 4.65
C TYR A 338 -3.29 -17.19 6.07
N GLU A 339 -3.05 -16.07 6.76
CA GLU A 339 -2.33 -16.03 8.04
C GLU A 339 -3.01 -15.09 9.08
N PRO A 340 -4.33 -15.21 9.32
CA PRO A 340 -5.04 -14.36 10.28
C PRO A 340 -4.54 -14.52 11.73
N SER A 341 -3.98 -15.67 12.12
CA SER A 341 -3.50 -15.87 13.49
C SER A 341 -2.23 -15.07 13.80
N LEU A 342 -1.34 -14.93 12.81
CA LEU A 342 -0.14 -14.11 12.90
C LEU A 342 -0.48 -12.62 12.98
N LEU A 343 -1.55 -12.18 12.31
CA LEU A 343 -2.07 -10.82 12.41
C LEU A 343 -2.63 -10.47 13.78
N ASN A 344 -3.23 -11.45 14.45
CA ASN A 344 -3.76 -11.27 15.80
C ASN A 344 -2.69 -11.44 16.89
N PHE A 345 -1.41 -11.56 16.53
CA PHE A 345 -0.30 -11.84 17.45
C PHE A 345 -0.50 -13.10 18.31
N ASN A 346 -1.38 -14.01 17.87
CA ASN A 346 -1.66 -15.28 18.56
C ASN A 346 -0.64 -16.37 18.19
N GLY A 347 0.35 -16.04 17.36
CA GLY A 347 1.37 -16.96 16.86
C GLY A 347 0.88 -17.83 15.68
N PRO A 348 1.73 -18.75 15.20
CA PRO A 348 1.39 -19.63 14.08
C PRO A 348 0.33 -20.65 14.51
N ALA A 349 -0.85 -20.60 13.90
CA ALA A 349 -1.94 -21.52 14.19
C ALA A 349 -2.05 -22.60 13.09
N THR A 350 -2.40 -23.82 13.48
CA THR A 350 -2.69 -24.92 12.53
C THR A 350 -3.98 -24.70 11.74
N THR A 351 -4.80 -23.74 12.18
CA THR A 351 -6.04 -23.30 11.51
C THR A 351 -5.78 -22.40 10.30
N ASP A 352 -4.55 -21.91 10.13
CA ASP A 352 -4.21 -21.02 9.01
C ASP A 352 -4.28 -21.75 7.67
N LEU A 353 -4.94 -21.11 6.70
CA LEU A 353 -5.24 -21.65 5.37
C LEU A 353 -3.99 -21.98 4.55
N LEU A 354 -2.83 -21.45 4.95
CA LEU A 354 -1.53 -21.74 4.35
C LEU A 354 -1.13 -23.23 4.40
N HIS A 355 -1.59 -23.97 5.41
CA HIS A 355 -1.24 -25.38 5.59
C HIS A 355 -1.95 -26.30 4.59
N TYR A 356 -3.02 -25.82 3.96
CA TYR A 356 -3.84 -26.56 3.00
C TYR A 356 -3.46 -26.22 1.56
N THR A 357 -2.36 -26.83 1.08
CA THR A 357 -1.78 -26.55 -0.24
C THR A 357 -2.75 -26.72 -1.42
N GLY A 358 -3.67 -27.69 -1.36
CA GLY A 358 -4.70 -27.87 -2.40
C GLY A 358 -5.78 -26.79 -2.39
N LEU A 359 -6.07 -26.21 -1.23
CA LEU A 359 -7.15 -25.24 -1.03
C LEU A 359 -6.70 -23.79 -1.33
N LYS A 360 -5.39 -23.53 -1.27
CA LYS A 360 -4.78 -22.24 -1.61
C LYS A 360 -5.16 -21.77 -3.01
N LYS A 361 -5.00 -22.64 -4.02
CA LYS A 361 -5.32 -22.28 -5.41
C LYS A 361 -6.80 -21.99 -5.58
N SER A 362 -7.68 -22.79 -4.99
CA SER A 362 -9.13 -22.55 -5.04
C SER A 362 -9.53 -21.25 -4.35
N ILE A 363 -8.92 -20.90 -3.21
CA ILE A 363 -9.23 -19.65 -2.49
C ILE A 363 -8.81 -18.44 -3.31
N LEU A 364 -7.60 -18.47 -3.86
CA LEU A 364 -7.08 -17.36 -4.67
C LEU A 364 -7.90 -17.22 -5.96
N LEU A 365 -8.29 -18.33 -6.59
CA LEU A 365 -9.18 -18.34 -7.74
C LEU A 365 -10.53 -17.72 -7.38
N VAL A 366 -11.16 -18.12 -6.27
CA VAL A 366 -12.45 -17.54 -5.83
C VAL A 366 -12.31 -16.05 -5.53
N LYS A 367 -11.27 -15.59 -4.82
CA LYS A 367 -11.00 -14.15 -4.62
C LYS A 367 -10.88 -13.43 -5.96
N SER A 368 -10.10 -13.97 -6.89
CA SER A 368 -9.86 -13.35 -8.20
C SER A 368 -11.14 -13.28 -9.03
N LEU A 369 -11.99 -14.31 -8.97
CA LEU A 369 -13.30 -14.33 -9.64
C LEU A 369 -14.25 -13.28 -9.06
N ILE A 370 -14.25 -13.09 -7.75
CA ILE A 370 -15.05 -12.03 -7.10
C ILE A 370 -14.57 -10.66 -7.60
N SER A 371 -13.28 -10.36 -7.53
CA SER A 371 -12.75 -9.09 -8.07
C SER A 371 -13.10 -8.93 -9.55
N LEU A 372 -12.87 -9.96 -10.37
CA LEU A 372 -13.14 -9.94 -11.81
C LEU A 372 -14.62 -9.71 -12.10
N PHE A 373 -15.53 -10.35 -11.37
CA PHE A 373 -16.97 -10.12 -11.53
C PHE A 373 -17.32 -8.65 -11.30
N PHE A 374 -16.84 -8.06 -10.20
CA PHE A 374 -17.05 -6.64 -9.95
C PHE A 374 -16.55 -5.76 -11.10
N TYR A 375 -15.30 -5.96 -11.54
CA TYR A 375 -14.70 -5.10 -12.58
C TYR A 375 -15.31 -5.33 -13.96
N THR A 376 -15.76 -6.54 -14.30
CA THR A 376 -16.39 -6.83 -15.60
C THR A 376 -17.78 -6.20 -15.71
N VAL A 377 -18.63 -6.33 -14.69
CA VAL A 377 -19.96 -5.69 -14.67
C VAL A 377 -19.82 -4.17 -14.73
N SER A 378 -18.86 -3.64 -13.97
CA SER A 378 -18.51 -2.21 -13.98
C SER A 378 -17.97 -1.75 -15.33
N ALA A 379 -17.09 -2.53 -15.99
CA ALA A 379 -16.55 -2.23 -17.31
C ALA A 379 -17.65 -2.12 -18.36
N VAL A 380 -18.57 -3.10 -18.38
CA VAL A 380 -19.68 -3.14 -19.33
C VAL A 380 -20.58 -1.92 -19.18
N ASN A 381 -20.90 -1.53 -17.94
CA ASN A 381 -21.71 -0.34 -17.69
C ASN A 381 -20.97 0.95 -18.00
N LEU A 382 -19.67 1.05 -17.69
CA LEU A 382 -18.86 2.21 -18.06
C LEU A 382 -18.76 2.39 -19.58
N VAL A 383 -18.48 1.32 -20.32
CA VAL A 383 -18.44 1.34 -21.80
C VAL A 383 -19.84 1.66 -22.37
N GLY A 384 -20.89 1.05 -21.82
CA GLY A 384 -22.27 1.34 -22.19
C GLY A 384 -22.62 2.81 -21.96
N SER A 385 -22.18 3.39 -20.85
CA SER A 385 -22.33 4.81 -20.55
C SER A 385 -21.54 5.69 -21.53
N CYS A 386 -20.30 5.34 -21.88
CA CYS A 386 -19.52 6.05 -22.90
C CYS A 386 -20.21 6.04 -24.27
N ILE A 387 -20.84 4.94 -24.66
CA ILE A 387 -21.58 4.84 -25.92
C ILE A 387 -22.85 5.71 -25.86
N ASN A 388 -23.60 5.62 -24.77
CA ASN A 388 -24.84 6.39 -24.58
C ASN A 388 -24.59 7.90 -24.51
N LEU A 389 -23.51 8.30 -23.82
CA LEU A 389 -23.11 9.68 -23.59
C LEU A 389 -22.02 10.16 -24.56
N ARG A 390 -21.87 9.55 -25.74
CA ARG A 390 -20.80 9.87 -26.69
C ARG A 390 -20.77 11.33 -27.16
N PHE A 391 -21.92 12.00 -27.15
CA PHE A 391 -22.04 13.43 -27.51
C PHE A 391 -22.11 14.34 -26.28
N HIS A 392 -21.95 13.79 -25.07
CA HIS A 392 -21.96 14.56 -23.84
C HIS A 392 -20.66 15.38 -23.72
N LEU A 393 -20.79 16.61 -23.22
CA LEU A 393 -19.69 17.59 -23.11
C LEU A 393 -18.44 17.04 -22.40
N PHE A 394 -18.63 16.15 -21.41
CA PHE A 394 -17.55 15.56 -20.59
C PHE A 394 -17.01 14.21 -21.08
N ILE A 395 -17.34 13.77 -22.31
CA ILE A 395 -16.89 12.47 -22.84
C ILE A 395 -15.35 12.37 -22.86
N TRP A 396 -14.66 13.44 -23.26
CA TRP A 396 -13.20 13.47 -23.37
C TRP A 396 -12.49 13.80 -22.06
N THR A 397 -13.14 14.57 -21.17
CA THR A 397 -12.51 15.08 -19.94
C THR A 397 -12.75 14.21 -18.72
N VAL A 398 -13.85 13.45 -18.68
CA VAL A 398 -14.25 12.62 -17.52
C VAL A 398 -14.29 11.14 -17.90
N PHE A 399 -15.03 10.78 -18.95
CA PHE A 399 -15.26 9.38 -19.31
C PHE A 399 -14.02 8.69 -19.92
N SER A 400 -13.34 9.34 -20.87
CA SER A 400 -12.14 8.77 -21.51
C SER A 400 -11.00 8.54 -20.51
N PRO A 401 -10.61 9.53 -19.66
CA PRO A 401 -9.65 9.30 -18.58
C PRO A 401 -10.06 8.17 -17.65
N LYS A 402 -11.33 8.13 -17.22
CA LYS A 402 -11.83 7.05 -16.35
C LYS A 402 -11.66 5.68 -17.00
N LEU A 403 -11.99 5.55 -18.29
CA LEU A 403 -11.85 4.29 -19.02
C LEU A 403 -10.39 3.82 -19.11
N LEU A 404 -9.43 4.74 -19.28
CA LEU A 404 -8.01 4.43 -19.24
C LEU A 404 -7.54 3.99 -17.84
N PHE A 405 -7.93 4.70 -16.78
CA PHE A 405 -7.65 4.29 -15.40
C PHE A 405 -8.25 2.93 -15.09
N PHE A 406 -9.48 2.68 -15.53
CA PHE A 406 -10.18 1.41 -15.33
C PHE A 406 -9.49 0.25 -16.07
N GLY A 407 -9.04 0.48 -17.30
CA GLY A 407 -8.25 -0.48 -18.07
C GLY A 407 -6.91 -0.81 -17.40
N SER A 408 -6.20 0.23 -16.92
CA SER A 408 -4.96 0.07 -16.14
C SER A 408 -5.20 -0.75 -14.87
N TRP A 409 -6.28 -0.46 -14.15
CA TRP A 409 -6.64 -1.18 -12.93
C TRP A 409 -6.90 -2.67 -13.19
N ILE A 410 -7.65 -3.00 -14.25
CA ILE A 410 -7.91 -4.39 -14.63
C ILE A 410 -6.60 -5.11 -15.01
N LEU A 411 -5.80 -4.52 -15.90
CA LEU A 411 -4.59 -5.17 -16.41
C LEU A 411 -3.50 -5.30 -15.34
N PHE A 412 -3.20 -4.24 -14.62
CA PHE A 412 -2.04 -4.24 -13.72
C PHE A 412 -2.40 -4.66 -12.29
N VAL A 413 -3.55 -4.26 -11.74
CA VAL A 413 -3.92 -4.65 -10.36
C VAL A 413 -4.56 -6.02 -10.33
N ASN A 414 -5.61 -6.24 -11.12
CA ASN A 414 -6.34 -7.51 -11.06
C ASN A 414 -5.64 -8.66 -11.80
N VAL A 415 -4.96 -8.38 -12.91
CA VAL A 415 -4.24 -9.44 -13.64
C VAL A 415 -2.82 -9.61 -13.13
N LEU A 416 -1.97 -8.58 -13.10
CA LEU A 416 -0.56 -8.79 -12.71
C LEU A 416 -0.34 -8.99 -11.22
N ILE A 417 -1.18 -8.48 -10.33
CA ILE A 417 -0.95 -8.63 -8.88
C ILE A 417 -1.82 -9.78 -8.37
N ASP A 418 -3.13 -9.75 -8.59
CA ASP A 418 -4.01 -10.76 -8.00
C ASP A 418 -3.85 -12.19 -8.61
N LEU A 419 -3.44 -12.33 -9.88
CA LEU A 419 -3.21 -13.65 -10.50
C LEU A 419 -1.76 -14.16 -10.39
N PHE A 420 -0.76 -13.28 -10.30
CA PHE A 420 0.66 -13.68 -10.34
C PHE A 420 1.15 -14.40 -9.06
N TRP A 421 0.35 -14.35 -7.98
CA TRP A 421 0.62 -15.08 -6.73
C TRP A 421 -0.02 -16.48 -6.64
N GLN A 422 -0.64 -16.98 -7.72
CA GLN A 422 -1.14 -18.36 -7.85
C GLN A 422 -0.01 -19.37 -8.04
#